data_AF-W7HZA1-F1
#
_entry.id   AF-W7HZA1-F1
#
_cell.length_a   1.000
_cell.length_b   1.000
_cell.length_c   1.000
_cell.angle_alpha   90.00
_cell.angle_beta   90.00
_cell.angle_gamma   90.00
#
_symmetry.space_group_name_H-M   'P 1'
#
loop_
_entity.id
_entity.type
_entity.pdbx_description
1 polymer ?
#
loop_
_entity_poly.entity_id
_entity_poly.type
_entity_poly.pdbx_seq_one_letter_code
_entity_poly.pdbx_strand_id
1 'polypeptide(L)'
;MAAAGGSSQADEVHGQGTQELFAVPETDDSEFYQQPFEPVPAMHLSLPFIIDGLNTETSSRQLSTAQNILKSVKQTPIPNRPWIFYWCINALAALGEDVGGYNDRTVASLKPLQHKDGGFGGGNGQMPHMASVYAVVLTLAITTYHASRDLSEAERFKVYAESFGWIDRKRLLQWIRKTKLPSGGFKVNEGGEEDVRAGYCALVTLALLDFDEDELKGDASLGESPLLDGVLDYFQSCQTWEGGIGAKPHAEAHGGYAFCVLGALCLLGEPGEVLNRHMDLGRFISWLSARQYAPEGGFSGRTNKLVDGCYSAWVGGCWAFVEAGANGAESARSSVKVNVGSMWSRKALVRYTLTCCQSPRGGLRDKPGIHPDYYHSNYVLLGLSAAQHYYYYDDRGGSALGDKSPFGHGFCWRASRNVPKPSSGDGDGGGWEEGLVQREEDRVGTQHPVFNIPLGAEAQLRAWWRLARQTAPDGEAASD
;
A
#
# COMPACT_ATOMS: atom_id res chain seq x y z
N MET A 1 -21.01 33.22 49.53
CA MET A 1 -21.85 34.37 49.96
C MET A 1 -20.90 35.52 50.26
N ALA A 2 -20.94 36.71 49.67
CA ALA A 2 -21.94 37.37 48.85
C ALA A 2 -21.24 38.26 47.80
N ALA A 3 -21.98 38.53 46.74
CA ALA A 3 -21.58 39.27 45.55
C ALA A 3 -21.79 40.79 45.68
N ALA A 4 -21.09 41.54 44.84
CA ALA A 4 -21.50 42.75 44.10
C ALA A 4 -20.19 43.42 43.62
N GLY A 5 -19.98 43.81 42.38
CA GLY A 5 -20.88 44.25 41.33
C GLY A 5 -20.18 45.47 40.70
N GLY A 6 -19.64 45.30 39.50
CA GLY A 6 -18.90 46.35 38.79
C GLY A 6 -19.09 46.17 37.30
N SER A 7 -19.97 46.99 36.74
CA SER A 7 -20.24 47.12 35.31
C SER A 7 -19.00 47.53 34.53
N SER A 8 -18.73 46.91 33.39
CA SER A 8 -17.98 47.55 32.31
C SER A 8 -18.66 47.29 30.98
N GLN A 9 -18.67 48.33 30.18
CA GLN A 9 -19.38 48.49 28.92
C GLN A 9 -19.03 47.42 27.89
N ALA A 10 -20.03 47.09 27.07
CA ALA A 10 -19.83 46.40 25.81
C ALA A 10 -19.19 47.39 24.83
N ASP A 11 -17.99 47.06 24.35
CA ASP A 11 -17.44 47.59 23.12
C ASP A 11 -17.34 46.43 22.12
N GLU A 12 -18.15 46.51 21.07
CA GLU A 12 -17.99 45.75 19.84
C GLU A 12 -16.66 46.17 19.19
N VAL A 13 -15.70 45.26 19.13
CA VAL A 13 -14.51 45.44 18.29
C VAL A 13 -14.55 44.40 17.18
N HIS A 14 -14.76 44.92 15.97
CA HIS A 14 -14.68 44.24 14.69
C HIS A 14 -13.44 43.34 14.57
N GLY A 15 -13.67 42.15 13.99
CA GLY A 15 -12.64 41.16 13.74
C GLY A 15 -11.49 41.68 12.89
N GLN A 16 -10.28 41.34 13.32
CA GLN A 16 -9.06 41.38 12.51
C GLN A 16 -8.17 40.18 12.86
N GLY A 17 -8.03 39.31 11.85
CA GLY A 17 -6.89 38.47 11.49
C GLY A 17 -5.99 37.91 12.59
N THR A 18 -6.20 36.63 12.93
CA THR A 18 -5.11 35.74 13.36
C THR A 18 -4.31 35.32 12.12
N GLN A 19 -3.28 36.07 11.75
CA GLN A 19 -2.22 35.57 10.85
C GLN A 19 -1.39 34.55 11.63
N GLU A 20 -1.74 33.27 11.48
CA GLU A 20 -0.96 32.16 12.02
C GLU A 20 0.33 31.97 11.20
N LEU A 21 1.36 31.45 11.87
CA LEU A 21 2.76 31.20 11.46
C LEU A 21 2.99 30.39 10.16
N PHE A 22 1.97 30.23 9.31
CA PHE A 22 2.05 29.81 7.91
C PHE A 22 1.87 30.97 6.92
N ALA A 23 1.61 32.20 7.41
CA ALA A 23 1.79 33.43 6.66
C ALA A 23 3.25 33.88 6.73
N VAL A 24 3.83 34.21 5.58
CA VAL A 24 5.21 34.70 5.43
C VAL A 24 5.41 35.98 6.28
N PRO A 25 6.51 36.13 7.05
CA PRO A 25 6.68 37.30 7.91
C PRO A 25 7.00 38.56 7.11
N GLU A 26 6.35 39.68 7.44
CA GLU A 26 6.77 41.02 7.00
C GLU A 26 8.06 41.40 7.73
N THR A 27 9.20 41.26 7.06
CA THR A 27 10.44 41.98 7.43
C THR A 27 10.97 42.75 6.22
N ASP A 28 11.35 43.99 6.51
CA ASP A 28 11.79 45.07 5.65
C ASP A 28 13.10 44.73 4.92
N ASP A 29 13.00 44.09 3.75
CA ASP A 29 14.11 43.90 2.79
C ASP A 29 13.68 44.45 1.42
N SER A 30 13.45 45.77 1.36
CA SER A 30 12.91 46.48 0.18
C SER A 30 13.78 46.44 -1.09
N GLU A 31 14.94 45.77 -1.08
CA GLU A 31 15.82 45.63 -2.25
C GLU A 31 15.87 44.21 -2.83
N PHE A 32 15.37 43.18 -2.15
CA PHE A 32 15.26 41.82 -2.72
C PHE A 32 13.95 41.60 -3.51
N TYR A 33 12.94 42.44 -3.26
CA TYR A 33 11.60 42.38 -3.89
C TYR A 33 11.48 43.10 -5.24
N GLN A 34 12.55 43.70 -5.77
CA GLN A 34 12.53 44.28 -7.12
C GLN A 34 12.84 43.27 -8.23
N GLN A 35 13.19 42.03 -7.90
CA GLN A 35 13.10 40.96 -8.88
C GLN A 35 11.69 40.39 -8.86
N PRO A 36 11.02 40.26 -10.03
CA PRO A 36 9.68 39.70 -10.08
C PRO A 36 9.74 38.31 -9.44
N PHE A 37 8.98 38.11 -8.37
CA PHE A 37 8.67 36.78 -7.88
C PHE A 37 8.13 35.99 -9.08
N GLU A 38 8.83 34.93 -9.49
CA GLU A 38 8.15 33.93 -10.31
C GLU A 38 6.97 33.46 -9.47
N PRO A 39 5.72 33.66 -9.93
CA PRO A 39 4.58 33.16 -9.20
C PRO A 39 4.79 31.65 -9.03
N VAL A 40 4.59 31.13 -7.81
CA VAL A 40 4.25 29.70 -7.64
C VAL A 40 3.17 29.46 -8.70
N PRO A 41 3.41 28.61 -9.72
CA PRO A 41 2.54 28.59 -10.87
C PRO A 41 1.14 28.32 -10.33
N ALA A 42 0.26 29.32 -10.43
CA ALA A 42 -1.16 29.11 -10.25
C ALA A 42 -1.46 27.95 -11.20
N MET A 43 -1.67 26.74 -10.65
CA MET A 43 -1.91 25.54 -11.46
C MET A 43 -3.04 25.92 -12.40
N HIS A 44 -2.66 26.09 -13.67
CA HIS A 44 -3.33 26.96 -14.62
C HIS A 44 -4.84 26.68 -14.58
N LEU A 45 -5.64 27.71 -14.25
CA LEU A 45 -7.10 27.75 -14.42
C LEU A 45 -7.54 27.64 -15.89
N SER A 46 -6.61 27.26 -16.76
CA SER A 46 -6.82 26.86 -18.14
C SER A 46 -6.08 25.53 -18.35
N LEU A 47 -6.76 24.41 -18.12
CA LEU A 47 -6.36 23.08 -18.62
C LEU A 47 -7.10 22.75 -19.93
N PRO A 48 -6.76 23.33 -21.11
CA PRO A 48 -7.26 22.85 -22.40
C PRO A 48 -6.38 21.78 -23.06
N PHE A 49 -5.47 21.11 -22.33
CA PHE A 49 -4.56 20.08 -22.84
C PHE A 49 -4.29 19.11 -21.67
N ILE A 50 -4.47 17.78 -21.69
CA ILE A 50 -4.50 16.75 -22.72
C ILE A 50 -5.16 15.52 -22.03
N ILE A 51 -6.18 14.91 -22.63
CA ILE A 51 -6.63 13.55 -22.25
C ILE A 51 -5.86 12.59 -23.15
N ASP A 52 -4.61 12.29 -22.79
CA ASP A 52 -3.83 11.26 -23.49
C ASP A 52 -4.04 9.93 -22.78
N GLY A 53 -4.41 8.91 -23.56
CA GLY A 53 -4.63 7.56 -23.04
C GLY A 53 -3.38 6.79 -22.73
N LEU A 54 -3.55 5.64 -22.09
CA LEU A 54 -2.48 4.70 -21.82
C LEU A 54 -1.95 4.03 -23.10
N ASN A 55 -2.63 4.15 -24.24
CA ASN A 55 -2.19 3.66 -25.55
C ASN A 55 -1.39 4.68 -26.38
N THR A 56 -0.83 5.72 -25.75
CA THR A 56 -0.07 6.77 -26.44
C THR A 56 1.42 6.46 -26.53
N GLU A 57 2.14 7.17 -27.42
CA GLU A 57 3.60 7.10 -27.54
C GLU A 57 4.29 7.34 -26.18
N THR A 58 3.69 8.19 -25.34
CA THR A 58 4.14 8.48 -23.97
C THR A 58 4.15 7.23 -23.09
N SER A 59 3.12 6.40 -23.15
CA SER A 59 3.05 5.13 -22.43
C SER A 59 3.97 4.06 -23.02
N SER A 60 4.15 4.03 -24.34
CA SER A 60 5.19 3.20 -24.96
C SER A 60 6.60 3.59 -24.49
N ARG A 61 6.84 4.88 -24.23
CA ARG A 61 8.09 5.36 -23.61
C ARG A 61 8.20 4.99 -22.13
N GLN A 62 7.10 4.97 -21.37
CA GLN A 62 7.06 4.40 -20.00
C GLN A 62 7.55 2.96 -20.02
N LEU A 63 6.98 2.15 -20.91
CA LEU A 63 7.32 0.75 -21.11
C LEU A 63 8.80 0.57 -21.46
N SER A 64 9.28 1.30 -22.48
CA SER A 64 10.67 1.23 -22.92
C SER A 64 11.65 1.63 -21.82
N THR A 65 11.32 2.67 -21.03
CA THR A 65 12.15 3.12 -19.92
C THR A 65 12.29 2.02 -18.87
N ALA A 66 11.17 1.46 -18.40
CA ALA A 66 11.17 0.37 -17.41
C ALA A 66 11.96 -0.86 -17.90
N GLN A 67 11.76 -1.28 -19.15
CA GLN A 67 12.49 -2.39 -19.76
C GLN A 67 14.02 -2.11 -19.85
N ASN A 68 14.41 -0.89 -20.21
CA ASN A 68 15.82 -0.51 -20.33
C ASN A 68 16.52 -0.44 -18.97
N ILE A 69 15.83 0.00 -17.92
CA ILE A 69 16.36 -0.01 -16.55
C ILE A 69 16.54 -1.43 -16.07
N LEU A 70 15.54 -2.29 -16.31
CA LEU A 70 15.70 -3.71 -15.99
C LEU A 70 16.95 -4.24 -16.66
N LYS A 71 17.30 -3.87 -17.91
CA LYS A 71 18.58 -4.22 -18.56
C LYS A 71 19.82 -3.65 -17.86
N SER A 72 19.81 -2.42 -17.33
CA SER A 72 20.99 -1.71 -16.83
C SER A 72 21.33 -1.87 -15.34
N VAL A 73 20.45 -2.41 -14.48
CA VAL A 73 20.64 -2.56 -13.01
C VAL A 73 21.81 -3.50 -12.59
N LYS A 74 22.69 -3.91 -13.52
CA LYS A 74 23.78 -4.87 -13.25
C LYS A 74 25.00 -4.30 -12.51
N GLN A 75 25.15 -2.98 -12.30
CA GLN A 75 26.49 -2.39 -12.06
C GLN A 75 26.64 -1.38 -10.92
N THR A 76 25.66 -1.15 -10.05
CA THR A 76 25.83 -0.18 -8.95
C THR A 76 25.32 -0.73 -7.63
N PRO A 77 26.09 -0.67 -6.52
CA PRO A 77 25.60 -0.97 -5.18
C PRO A 77 24.60 0.11 -4.75
N ILE A 78 23.35 -0.04 -5.19
CA ILE A 78 22.25 0.83 -4.81
C ILE A 78 21.53 0.17 -3.62
N PRO A 79 21.40 0.84 -2.46
CA PRO A 79 20.75 0.27 -1.26
C PRO A 79 19.25 -0.02 -1.43
N ASN A 80 18.67 0.30 -2.59
CA ASN A 80 17.26 0.10 -2.91
C ASN A 80 17.07 -0.82 -4.12
N ARG A 81 18.03 -1.70 -4.44
CA ARG A 81 17.93 -2.58 -5.62
C ARG A 81 16.66 -3.46 -5.61
N PRO A 82 16.24 -4.09 -4.50
CA PRO A 82 14.95 -4.78 -4.44
C PRO A 82 13.75 -3.90 -4.79
N TRP A 83 13.74 -2.66 -4.31
CA TRP A 83 12.67 -1.71 -4.59
C TRP A 83 12.59 -1.32 -6.06
N ILE A 84 13.73 -1.10 -6.72
CA ILE A 84 13.76 -0.81 -8.17
C ILE A 84 13.16 -1.97 -8.96
N PHE A 85 13.50 -3.22 -8.62
CA PHE A 85 12.89 -4.38 -9.25
C PHE A 85 11.38 -4.40 -9.05
N TYR A 86 10.92 -4.30 -7.79
CA TYR A 86 9.49 -4.29 -7.48
C TYR A 86 8.75 -3.20 -8.25
N TRP A 87 9.20 -1.94 -8.17
CA TRP A 87 8.51 -0.83 -8.82
C TRP A 87 8.45 -0.99 -10.34
N CYS A 88 9.54 -1.40 -10.99
CA CYS A 88 9.55 -1.57 -12.44
C CYS A 88 8.71 -2.78 -12.87
N ILE A 89 8.88 -3.94 -12.23
CA ILE A 89 8.16 -5.18 -12.59
C ILE A 89 6.66 -5.03 -12.34
N ASN A 90 6.29 -4.45 -11.20
CA ASN A 90 4.88 -4.29 -10.85
C ASN A 90 4.18 -3.24 -11.72
N ALA A 91 4.87 -2.13 -12.07
CA ALA A 91 4.34 -1.17 -13.03
C ALA A 91 4.11 -1.80 -14.42
N LEU A 92 5.05 -2.62 -14.90
CA LEU A 92 4.91 -3.36 -16.15
C LEU A 92 3.72 -4.33 -16.10
N ALA A 93 3.60 -5.11 -15.01
CA ALA A 93 2.48 -6.03 -14.82
C ALA A 93 1.13 -5.28 -14.75
N ALA A 94 1.08 -4.12 -14.09
CA ALA A 94 -0.10 -3.26 -14.04
C ALA A 94 -0.47 -2.70 -15.42
N LEU A 95 0.50 -2.47 -16.31
CA LEU A 95 0.24 -2.09 -17.70
C LEU A 95 -0.15 -3.27 -18.61
N GLY A 96 -0.24 -4.50 -18.06
CA GLY A 96 -0.66 -5.70 -18.80
C GLY A 96 0.48 -6.49 -19.44
N GLU A 97 1.73 -6.11 -19.20
CA GLU A 97 2.89 -6.79 -19.77
C GLU A 97 3.15 -8.14 -19.11
N ASP A 98 3.65 -9.08 -19.89
CA ASP A 98 4.15 -10.34 -19.36
C ASP A 98 5.56 -10.19 -18.79
N VAL A 99 5.65 -10.18 -17.46
CA VAL A 99 6.92 -10.06 -16.74
C VAL A 99 7.54 -11.41 -16.35
N GLY A 100 6.98 -12.53 -16.81
CA GLY A 100 7.47 -13.88 -16.51
C GLY A 100 8.88 -14.13 -17.02
N GLY A 101 9.23 -13.55 -18.18
CA GLY A 101 10.58 -13.64 -18.75
C GLY A 101 11.68 -12.99 -17.91
N TYR A 102 11.33 -12.22 -16.87
CA TYR A 102 12.30 -11.65 -15.93
C TYR A 102 12.58 -12.54 -14.71
N ASN A 103 11.84 -13.64 -14.51
CA ASN A 103 11.89 -14.45 -13.30
C ASN A 103 13.30 -14.94 -12.96
N ASP A 104 13.96 -15.66 -13.87
CA ASP A 104 15.31 -16.21 -13.63
C ASP A 104 16.34 -15.12 -13.32
N ARG A 105 16.22 -13.98 -14.00
CA ARG A 105 17.11 -12.85 -13.80
C ARG A 105 16.88 -12.18 -12.45
N THR A 106 15.62 -12.05 -12.04
CA THR A 106 15.23 -11.55 -10.73
C THR A 106 15.79 -12.47 -9.65
N VAL A 107 15.59 -13.79 -9.76
CA VAL A 107 16.15 -14.79 -8.83
C VAL A 107 17.67 -14.66 -8.75
N ALA A 108 18.38 -14.65 -9.87
CA ALA A 108 19.83 -14.48 -9.90
C ALA A 108 20.31 -13.14 -9.30
N SER A 109 19.47 -12.10 -9.36
CA SER A 109 19.78 -10.77 -8.84
C SER A 109 19.53 -10.61 -7.35
N LEU A 110 18.49 -11.27 -6.83
CA LEU A 110 18.01 -11.14 -5.45
C LEU A 110 18.58 -12.22 -4.52
N LYS A 111 18.85 -13.42 -5.03
CA LYS A 111 19.45 -14.52 -4.24
C LYS A 111 20.74 -14.13 -3.52
N PRO A 112 21.70 -13.39 -4.14
CA PRO A 112 22.90 -12.91 -3.44
C PRO A 112 22.65 -11.87 -2.34
N LEU A 113 21.43 -11.33 -2.24
CA LEU A 113 21.05 -10.34 -1.22
C LEU A 113 20.57 -10.98 0.08
N GLN A 114 20.32 -12.29 0.08
CA GLN A 114 19.96 -13.01 1.30
C GLN A 114 21.16 -13.03 2.24
N HIS A 115 20.95 -12.51 3.45
CA HIS A 115 21.99 -12.44 4.46
C HIS A 115 22.13 -13.79 5.17
N LYS A 116 23.36 -14.15 5.54
CA LYS A 116 23.68 -15.43 6.21
C LYS A 116 22.93 -15.64 7.53
N ASP A 117 22.56 -14.55 8.21
CA ASP A 117 21.86 -14.58 9.50
C ASP A 117 20.34 -14.39 9.34
N GLY A 118 19.82 -14.39 8.11
CA GLY A 118 18.40 -14.22 7.79
C GLY A 118 18.06 -12.84 7.23
N GLY A 119 17.00 -12.76 6.41
CA GLY A 119 16.55 -11.52 5.78
C GLY A 119 17.32 -11.14 4.52
N PHE A 120 16.94 -10.00 3.93
CA PHE A 120 17.47 -9.49 2.67
C PHE A 120 17.98 -8.07 2.82
N GLY A 121 19.19 -7.81 2.31
CA GLY A 121 19.74 -6.47 2.23
C GLY A 121 19.29 -5.69 0.99
N GLY A 122 19.58 -4.40 0.99
CA GLY A 122 19.35 -3.50 -0.15
C GLY A 122 20.29 -3.71 -1.35
N GLY A 123 21.44 -4.35 -1.10
CA GLY A 123 22.51 -4.64 -2.05
C GLY A 123 23.48 -5.68 -1.46
N ASN A 124 24.43 -6.18 -2.26
CA ASN A 124 25.35 -7.23 -1.83
C ASN A 124 26.13 -6.80 -0.57
N GLY A 125 26.12 -7.65 0.46
CA GLY A 125 26.82 -7.41 1.72
C GLY A 125 26.19 -6.35 2.63
N GLN A 126 25.03 -5.79 2.27
CA GLN A 126 24.30 -4.88 3.16
C GLN A 126 23.54 -5.66 4.24
N MET A 127 23.35 -5.02 5.39
CA MET A 127 22.54 -5.59 6.46
C MET A 127 21.10 -5.82 5.99
N PRO A 128 20.41 -6.86 6.51
CA PRO A 128 19.00 -7.08 6.26
C PRO A 128 18.14 -5.86 6.60
N HIS A 129 17.09 -5.64 5.83
CA HIS A 129 16.14 -4.56 6.06
C HIS A 129 14.72 -5.00 5.69
N MET A 130 13.74 -4.70 6.55
CA MET A 130 12.36 -5.18 6.44
C MET A 130 11.71 -4.77 5.11
N ALA A 131 11.94 -3.52 4.69
CA ALA A 131 11.49 -3.02 3.40
C ALA A 131 12.11 -3.76 2.19
N SER A 132 13.37 -4.19 2.31
CA SER A 132 14.05 -4.97 1.27
C SER A 132 13.50 -6.39 1.20
N VAL A 133 13.23 -7.03 2.35
CA VAL A 133 12.55 -8.33 2.43
C VAL A 133 11.19 -8.27 1.73
N TYR A 134 10.37 -7.28 2.08
CA TYR A 134 9.08 -7.04 1.44
C TYR A 134 9.21 -6.93 -0.09
N ALA A 135 10.10 -6.05 -0.57
CA ALA A 135 10.28 -5.84 -2.01
C ALA A 135 10.80 -7.09 -2.74
N VAL A 136 11.68 -7.90 -2.12
CA VAL A 136 12.13 -9.17 -2.68
C VAL A 136 10.96 -10.14 -2.85
N VAL A 137 10.18 -10.36 -1.79
CA VAL A 137 9.06 -11.31 -1.81
C VAL A 137 8.00 -10.89 -2.83
N LEU A 138 7.64 -9.59 -2.87
CA LEU A 138 6.68 -9.10 -3.85
C LEU A 138 7.18 -9.26 -5.29
N THR A 139 8.45 -8.91 -5.54
CA THR A 139 9.03 -9.03 -6.89
C THR A 139 8.97 -10.47 -7.40
N LEU A 140 9.37 -11.43 -6.55
CA LEU A 140 9.31 -12.85 -6.90
C LEU A 140 7.87 -13.31 -7.10
N ALA A 141 6.94 -12.91 -6.24
CA ALA A 141 5.54 -13.27 -6.37
C ALA A 141 4.97 -12.86 -7.73
N ILE A 142 5.30 -11.65 -8.19
CA ILE A 142 4.85 -11.14 -9.49
C ILE A 142 5.50 -11.91 -10.65
N THR A 143 6.83 -12.04 -10.68
CA THR A 143 7.50 -12.68 -11.82
C THR A 143 7.19 -14.16 -11.92
N THR A 144 7.11 -14.86 -10.79
CA THR A 144 6.78 -16.29 -10.75
C THR A 144 5.34 -16.54 -11.16
N TYR A 145 4.40 -15.68 -10.74
CA TYR A 145 3.00 -15.75 -11.18
C TYR A 145 2.90 -15.66 -12.71
N HIS A 146 3.52 -14.64 -13.31
CA HIS A 146 3.51 -14.48 -14.76
C HIS A 146 4.25 -15.59 -15.51
N ALA A 147 5.40 -16.05 -14.99
CA ALA A 147 6.17 -17.14 -15.59
C ALA A 147 5.44 -18.49 -15.61
N SER A 148 4.36 -18.64 -14.83
CA SER A 148 3.70 -19.92 -14.60
C SER A 148 2.19 -19.94 -14.84
N ARG A 149 1.58 -18.80 -15.18
CA ARG A 149 0.11 -18.67 -15.32
C ARG A 149 -0.48 -19.57 -16.40
N ASP A 150 0.26 -19.79 -17.49
CA ASP A 150 -0.17 -20.58 -18.66
C ASP A 150 0.38 -22.02 -18.64
N LEU A 151 1.07 -22.41 -17.56
CA LEU A 151 1.65 -23.75 -17.41
C LEU A 151 0.69 -24.71 -16.69
N SER A 152 0.94 -26.01 -16.87
CA SER A 152 0.28 -27.05 -16.08
C SER A 152 0.61 -26.89 -14.59
N GLU A 153 -0.22 -27.47 -13.72
CA GLU A 153 -0.03 -27.38 -12.26
C GLU A 153 1.35 -27.91 -11.80
N ALA A 154 1.81 -29.04 -12.36
CA ALA A 154 3.11 -29.61 -12.02
C ALA A 154 4.28 -28.70 -12.46
N GLU A 155 4.22 -28.12 -13.66
CA GLU A 155 5.24 -27.20 -14.16
C GLU A 155 5.23 -25.88 -13.38
N ARG A 156 4.04 -25.36 -13.07
CA ARG A 156 3.87 -24.18 -12.22
C ARG A 156 4.58 -24.38 -10.89
N PHE A 157 4.32 -25.48 -10.18
CA PHE A 157 4.98 -25.75 -8.90
C PHE A 157 6.49 -25.85 -9.00
N LYS A 158 7.02 -26.37 -10.11
CA LYS A 158 8.46 -26.37 -10.37
C LYS A 158 9.02 -24.94 -10.46
N VAL A 159 8.35 -24.04 -11.19
CA VAL A 159 8.77 -22.62 -11.28
C VAL A 159 8.77 -21.97 -9.90
N TYR A 160 7.75 -22.21 -9.07
CA TYR A 160 7.72 -21.70 -7.70
C TYR A 160 8.84 -22.28 -6.83
N ALA A 161 9.10 -23.59 -6.91
CA ALA A 161 10.18 -24.23 -6.18
C ALA A 161 11.56 -23.64 -6.54
N GLU A 162 11.81 -23.38 -7.83
CA GLU A 162 13.05 -22.74 -8.29
C GLU A 162 13.14 -21.27 -7.85
N SER A 163 12.01 -20.56 -7.81
CA SER A 163 11.96 -19.12 -7.52
C SER A 163 12.04 -18.78 -6.04
N PHE A 164 11.52 -19.64 -5.17
CA PHE A 164 11.40 -19.38 -3.74
C PHE A 164 12.06 -20.45 -2.85
N GLY A 165 12.37 -21.65 -3.36
CA GLY A 165 12.92 -22.76 -2.57
C GLY A 165 14.33 -22.50 -2.01
N TRP A 166 15.00 -21.43 -2.43
CA TRP A 166 16.29 -21.00 -1.88
C TRP A 166 16.15 -19.99 -0.73
N ILE A 167 14.94 -19.52 -0.43
CA ILE A 167 14.69 -18.60 0.69
C ILE A 167 14.72 -19.40 1.99
N ASP A 168 15.67 -19.06 2.86
CA ASP A 168 15.83 -19.66 4.18
C ASP A 168 14.77 -19.09 5.13
N ARG A 169 13.57 -19.70 5.10
CA ARG A 169 12.40 -19.25 5.89
C ARG A 169 12.69 -19.25 7.38
N LYS A 170 13.43 -20.24 7.88
CA LYS A 170 13.75 -20.38 9.30
C LYS A 170 14.64 -19.24 9.77
N ARG A 171 15.75 -18.94 9.07
CA ARG A 171 16.60 -17.81 9.43
C ARG A 171 15.90 -16.48 9.21
N LEU A 172 15.06 -16.35 8.18
CA LEU A 172 14.25 -15.16 7.98
C LEU A 172 13.34 -14.89 9.19
N LEU A 173 12.60 -15.90 9.67
CA LEU A 173 11.75 -15.77 10.85
C LEU A 173 12.55 -15.40 12.10
N GLN A 174 13.70 -16.06 12.30
CA GLN A 174 14.60 -15.77 13.41
C GLN A 174 15.16 -14.33 13.38
N TRP A 175 15.49 -13.83 12.19
CA TRP A 175 15.87 -12.44 12.02
C TRP A 175 14.70 -11.48 12.30
N ILE A 176 13.49 -11.76 11.80
CA ILE A 176 12.30 -10.94 12.09
C ILE A 176 12.05 -10.89 13.62
N ARG A 177 12.21 -11.99 14.35
CA ARG A 177 12.11 -12.03 15.82
C ARG A 177 13.05 -11.04 16.50
N LYS A 178 14.28 -10.88 16.02
CA LYS A 178 15.24 -9.89 16.56
C LYS A 178 14.82 -8.44 16.35
N THR A 179 13.98 -8.19 15.35
CA THR A 179 13.43 -6.84 15.07
C THR A 179 12.15 -6.54 15.85
N LYS A 180 11.52 -7.54 16.47
CA LYS A 180 10.30 -7.38 17.27
C LYS A 180 10.59 -6.60 18.54
N LEU A 181 9.68 -5.71 18.93
CA LEU A 181 9.77 -4.94 20.17
C LEU A 181 8.68 -5.33 21.17
N PRO A 182 8.92 -5.12 22.48
CA PRO A 182 7.92 -5.33 23.53
C PRO A 182 6.68 -4.44 23.38
N SER A 183 6.80 -3.31 22.69
CA SER A 183 5.70 -2.38 22.38
C SER A 183 4.61 -2.99 21.50
N GLY A 184 4.89 -4.10 20.82
CA GLY A 184 4.07 -4.58 19.71
C GLY A 184 4.69 -4.24 18.34
N GLY A 185 5.49 -3.19 18.25
CA GLY A 185 6.12 -2.74 17.01
C GLY A 185 7.28 -3.61 16.53
N PHE A 186 7.82 -3.22 15.36
CA PHE A 186 9.00 -3.82 14.74
C PHE A 186 9.98 -2.73 14.33
N LYS A 187 11.27 -3.04 14.37
CA LYS A 187 12.30 -2.22 13.74
C LYS A 187 12.48 -2.58 12.28
N VAL A 188 12.90 -1.61 11.46
CA VAL A 188 13.21 -1.87 10.05
C VAL A 188 14.45 -2.77 9.89
N ASN A 189 15.38 -2.74 10.84
CA ASN A 189 16.52 -3.64 10.97
C ASN A 189 17.08 -3.59 12.41
N GLU A 190 18.07 -4.43 12.71
CA GLU A 190 18.76 -4.39 14.01
C GLU A 190 19.46 -3.02 14.19
N GLY A 191 19.03 -2.26 15.20
CA GLY A 191 19.52 -0.90 15.47
C GLY A 191 18.81 0.23 14.70
N GLY A 192 17.90 -0.09 13.78
CA GLY A 192 17.13 0.91 13.03
C GLY A 192 15.92 1.49 13.76
N GLU A 193 15.16 2.30 13.02
CA GLU A 193 13.93 2.91 13.52
C GLU A 193 12.80 1.90 13.69
N GLU A 194 11.91 2.20 14.64
CA GLU A 194 10.62 1.55 14.85
C GLU A 194 9.53 2.42 14.21
N ASP A 195 8.78 1.84 13.28
CA ASP A 195 7.55 2.42 12.76
C ASP A 195 6.63 1.37 12.12
N VAL A 196 5.41 1.79 11.78
CA VAL A 196 4.38 0.92 11.20
C VAL A 196 4.74 0.32 9.84
N ARG A 197 5.72 0.89 9.11
CA ARG A 197 6.18 0.30 7.83
C ARG A 197 6.86 -1.03 8.09
N ALA A 198 7.68 -1.12 9.13
CA ALA A 198 8.33 -2.36 9.52
C ALA A 198 7.29 -3.44 9.87
N GLY A 199 6.27 -3.08 10.66
CA GLY A 199 5.17 -3.99 10.99
C GLY A 199 4.41 -4.49 9.76
N TYR A 200 3.97 -3.58 8.88
CA TYR A 200 3.29 -3.96 7.64
C TYR A 200 4.16 -4.85 6.73
N CYS A 201 5.42 -4.49 6.53
CA CYS A 201 6.35 -5.27 5.71
C CYS A 201 6.59 -6.68 6.31
N ALA A 202 6.72 -6.78 7.64
CA ALA A 202 6.87 -8.05 8.34
C ALA A 202 5.63 -8.93 8.15
N LEU A 203 4.42 -8.41 8.40
CA LEU A 203 3.19 -9.20 8.29
C LEU A 203 2.90 -9.64 6.85
N VAL A 204 3.12 -8.77 5.86
CA VAL A 204 2.99 -9.17 4.44
C VAL A 204 3.97 -10.28 4.08
N THR A 205 5.22 -10.17 4.54
CA THR A 205 6.24 -11.22 4.31
C THR A 205 5.79 -12.54 4.93
N LEU A 206 5.34 -12.51 6.19
CA LEU A 206 4.92 -13.71 6.91
C LEU A 206 3.68 -14.37 6.24
N ALA A 207 2.74 -13.55 5.77
CA ALA A 207 1.55 -14.00 5.07
C ALA A 207 1.87 -14.66 3.72
N LEU A 208 2.69 -14.01 2.88
CA LEU A 208 3.03 -14.50 1.55
C LEU A 208 3.97 -15.72 1.58
N LEU A 209 4.76 -15.86 2.65
CA LEU A 209 5.59 -17.04 2.90
C LEU A 209 4.86 -18.11 3.75
N ASP A 210 3.55 -17.93 3.97
CA ASP A 210 2.61 -18.89 4.56
C ASP A 210 3.05 -19.45 5.93
N PHE A 211 3.66 -18.61 6.78
CA PHE A 211 3.98 -18.98 8.16
C PHE A 211 2.72 -19.30 8.95
N ASP A 212 2.77 -20.39 9.72
CA ASP A 212 1.66 -20.83 10.56
C ASP A 212 1.77 -20.36 12.02
N GLU A 213 0.67 -20.48 12.76
CA GLU A 213 0.59 -20.04 14.16
C GLU A 213 1.60 -20.73 15.07
N ASP A 214 1.96 -22.00 14.80
CA ASP A 214 2.91 -22.76 15.61
C ASP A 214 4.34 -22.22 15.42
N GLU A 215 4.73 -21.88 14.18
CA GLU A 215 5.99 -21.18 13.88
C GLU A 215 6.05 -19.79 14.56
N LEU A 216 4.92 -19.10 14.64
CA LEU A 216 4.85 -17.72 15.16
C LEU A 216 4.79 -17.62 16.69
N LYS A 217 4.30 -18.65 17.39
CA LYS A 217 4.32 -18.72 18.87
C LYS A 217 5.72 -18.60 19.46
N GLY A 218 6.73 -19.12 18.77
CA GLY A 218 8.13 -19.11 19.20
C GLY A 218 8.41 -20.11 20.32
N ASP A 219 9.66 -20.15 20.77
CA ASP A 219 10.12 -20.99 21.86
C ASP A 219 10.49 -20.16 23.10
N ALA A 220 9.66 -20.25 24.14
CA ALA A 220 9.87 -19.57 25.41
C ALA A 220 11.18 -20.01 26.10
N SER A 221 11.67 -21.23 25.86
CA SER A 221 12.96 -21.70 26.41
C SER A 221 14.16 -21.00 25.78
N LEU A 222 13.98 -20.43 24.59
CA LEU A 222 14.96 -19.59 23.89
C LEU A 222 14.73 -18.09 24.15
N GLY A 223 13.76 -17.74 25.00
CA GLY A 223 13.38 -16.36 25.27
C GLY A 223 12.58 -15.70 24.14
N GLU A 224 12.01 -16.49 23.24
CA GLU A 224 11.17 -15.98 22.16
C GLU A 224 9.72 -15.80 22.65
N SER A 225 9.15 -14.62 22.42
CA SER A 225 7.71 -14.38 22.60
C SER A 225 6.94 -14.64 21.29
N PRO A 226 5.61 -14.87 21.36
CA PRO A 226 4.79 -14.91 20.17
C PRO A 226 4.97 -13.64 19.34
N LEU A 227 5.13 -13.82 18.02
CA LEU A 227 5.52 -12.72 17.14
C LEU A 227 4.39 -11.69 16.94
N LEU A 228 3.14 -12.12 17.12
CA LEU A 228 1.96 -11.28 16.95
C LEU A 228 1.53 -10.56 18.24
N ASP A 229 2.18 -10.83 19.38
CA ASP A 229 1.84 -10.20 20.65
C ASP A 229 2.04 -8.68 20.59
N GLY A 230 1.00 -7.96 21.03
CA GLY A 230 0.94 -6.50 21.08
C GLY A 230 0.86 -5.80 19.71
N VAL A 231 0.86 -6.53 18.59
CA VAL A 231 0.89 -5.91 17.24
C VAL A 231 -0.35 -5.06 16.99
N LEU A 232 -1.55 -5.57 17.34
CA LEU A 232 -2.81 -4.84 17.19
C LEU A 232 -2.84 -3.58 18.09
N ASP A 233 -2.40 -3.70 19.34
CA ASP A 233 -2.34 -2.59 20.30
C ASP A 233 -1.36 -1.49 19.84
N TYR A 234 -0.20 -1.89 19.30
CA TYR A 234 0.77 -0.96 18.72
C TYR A 234 0.15 -0.17 17.57
N PHE A 235 -0.51 -0.84 16.63
CA PHE A 235 -1.17 -0.17 15.51
C PHE A 235 -2.31 0.75 15.96
N GLN A 236 -3.12 0.32 16.91
CA GLN A 236 -4.17 1.14 17.52
C GLN A 236 -3.58 2.41 18.16
N SER A 237 -2.45 2.29 18.87
CA SER A 237 -1.78 3.43 19.51
C SER A 237 -1.17 4.44 18.53
N CYS A 238 -1.07 4.10 17.24
CA CYS A 238 -0.58 4.99 16.19
C CYS A 238 -1.68 5.91 15.61
N GLN A 239 -2.95 5.71 15.96
CA GLN A 239 -4.01 6.62 15.54
C GLN A 239 -3.89 7.97 16.27
N THR A 240 -3.97 9.05 15.49
CA THR A 240 -3.79 10.42 15.97
C THR A 240 -5.12 11.09 16.32
N TRP A 241 -5.04 12.24 16.98
CA TRP A 241 -6.23 13.06 17.30
C TRP A 241 -6.98 13.53 16.05
N GLU A 242 -6.29 13.69 14.90
CA GLU A 242 -6.89 14.08 13.62
C GLU A 242 -7.77 12.95 13.04
N GLY A 243 -7.61 11.71 13.50
CA GLY A 243 -8.26 10.51 12.97
C GLY A 243 -7.35 9.65 12.09
N GLY A 244 -6.37 10.26 11.42
CA GLY A 244 -5.37 9.54 10.65
C GLY A 244 -4.31 8.84 11.50
N ILE A 245 -3.36 8.18 10.86
CA ILE A 245 -2.40 7.28 11.51
C ILE A 245 -0.97 7.80 11.30
N GLY A 246 -0.20 7.86 12.39
CA GLY A 246 1.20 8.27 12.37
C GLY A 246 2.18 7.10 12.18
N ALA A 247 3.45 7.43 11.95
CA ALA A 247 4.52 6.44 11.81
C ALA A 247 4.67 5.53 13.04
N LYS A 248 4.42 6.11 14.20
CA LYS A 248 4.51 5.53 15.54
C LYS A 248 3.61 6.36 16.47
N PRO A 249 3.41 5.96 17.73
CA PRO A 249 2.62 6.75 18.67
C PRO A 249 3.10 8.20 18.75
N HIS A 250 2.15 9.13 18.78
CA HIS A 250 2.37 10.58 18.83
C HIS A 250 3.04 11.22 17.58
N ALA A 251 3.21 10.48 16.48
CA ALA A 251 3.61 11.06 15.20
C ALA A 251 2.44 11.71 14.46
N GLU A 252 2.73 12.63 13.54
CA GLU A 252 1.73 13.26 12.67
C GLU A 252 1.05 12.23 11.76
N ALA A 253 -0.24 12.42 11.49
CA ALA A 253 -1.02 11.56 10.62
C ALA A 253 -0.51 11.60 9.17
N HIS A 254 -0.37 10.44 8.53
CA HIS A 254 0.16 10.35 7.17
C HIS A 254 -0.45 9.20 6.36
N GLY A 255 -0.76 9.43 5.09
CA GLY A 255 -1.43 8.47 4.20
C GLY A 255 -0.64 7.18 4.01
N GLY A 256 0.69 7.28 3.90
CA GLY A 256 1.56 6.09 3.81
C GLY A 256 1.47 5.19 5.05
N TYR A 257 1.48 5.78 6.25
CA TYR A 257 1.40 5.03 7.50
C TYR A 257 -0.02 4.49 7.76
N ALA A 258 -1.04 5.25 7.35
CA ALA A 258 -2.42 4.79 7.34
C ALA A 258 -2.60 3.52 6.50
N PHE A 259 -2.07 3.51 5.27
CA PHE A 259 -2.10 2.32 4.42
C PHE A 259 -1.45 1.11 5.08
N CYS A 260 -0.24 1.29 5.65
CA CYS A 260 0.47 0.22 6.34
C CYS A 260 -0.37 -0.39 7.47
N VAL A 261 -0.97 0.45 8.31
CA VAL A 261 -1.78 -0.04 9.44
C VAL A 261 -3.07 -0.71 8.97
N LEU A 262 -3.85 -0.10 8.07
CA LEU A 262 -5.09 -0.71 7.62
C LEU A 262 -4.84 -2.03 6.89
N GLY A 263 -3.81 -2.09 6.03
CA GLY A 263 -3.40 -3.32 5.38
C GLY A 263 -2.98 -4.40 6.38
N ALA A 264 -2.24 -4.03 7.43
CA ALA A 264 -1.82 -4.95 8.48
C ALA A 264 -2.98 -5.45 9.35
N LEU A 265 -3.93 -4.59 9.71
CA LEU A 265 -5.14 -5.00 10.43
C LEU A 265 -5.99 -5.96 9.59
N CYS A 266 -6.20 -5.65 8.31
CA CYS A 266 -6.95 -6.50 7.37
C CYS A 266 -6.23 -7.80 6.98
N LEU A 267 -4.95 -7.97 7.33
CA LEU A 267 -4.26 -9.27 7.28
C LEU A 267 -4.64 -10.15 8.47
N LEU A 268 -4.85 -9.54 9.64
CA LEU A 268 -5.05 -10.22 10.92
C LEU A 268 -6.53 -10.41 11.27
N GLY A 269 -7.45 -9.80 10.54
CA GLY A 269 -8.88 -9.91 10.83
C GLY A 269 -9.76 -9.46 9.66
N GLU A 270 -11.05 -9.80 9.76
CA GLU A 270 -12.07 -9.31 8.83
C GLU A 270 -12.17 -7.78 8.92
N PRO A 271 -12.17 -7.04 7.78
CA PRO A 271 -12.18 -5.57 7.78
C PRO A 271 -13.28 -4.94 8.65
N GLY A 272 -14.49 -5.48 8.60
CA GLY A 272 -15.62 -4.96 9.37
C GLY A 272 -15.45 -5.12 10.88
N GLU A 273 -14.79 -6.18 11.34
CA GLU A 273 -14.55 -6.42 12.76
C GLU A 273 -13.27 -5.72 13.25
N VAL A 274 -12.16 -5.94 12.54
CA VAL A 274 -10.82 -5.53 13.00
C VAL A 274 -10.66 -4.02 12.99
N LEU A 275 -11.21 -3.33 11.99
CA LEU A 275 -11.14 -1.87 11.92
C LEU A 275 -12.03 -1.25 13.00
N ASN A 276 -13.27 -1.72 13.19
CA ASN A 276 -14.13 -1.16 14.24
C ASN A 276 -13.60 -1.43 15.66
N ARG A 277 -12.84 -2.51 15.87
CA ARG A 277 -12.25 -2.83 17.17
C ARG A 277 -11.01 -2.00 17.49
N HIS A 278 -10.15 -1.72 16.51
CA HIS A 278 -8.80 -1.18 16.74
C HIS A 278 -8.61 0.27 16.28
N MET A 279 -9.65 0.95 15.81
CA MET A 279 -9.58 2.36 15.43
C MET A 279 -10.91 3.09 15.59
N ASP A 280 -10.85 4.40 15.83
CA ASP A 280 -11.99 5.30 15.62
C ASP A 280 -12.19 5.45 14.10
N LEU A 281 -12.96 4.53 13.52
CA LEU A 281 -13.17 4.44 12.07
C LEU A 281 -13.90 5.67 11.53
N GLY A 282 -14.85 6.23 12.28
CA GLY A 282 -15.58 7.44 11.89
C GLY A 282 -14.65 8.65 11.72
N ARG A 283 -13.75 8.87 12.69
CA ARG A 283 -12.76 9.95 12.59
C ARG A 283 -11.73 9.69 11.50
N PHE A 284 -11.31 8.43 11.33
CA PHE A 284 -10.42 8.05 10.23
C PHE A 284 -11.04 8.36 8.86
N ILE A 285 -12.33 8.04 8.65
CA ILE A 285 -13.06 8.35 7.40
C ILE A 285 -13.05 9.86 7.13
N SER A 286 -13.32 10.67 8.16
CA SER A 286 -13.28 12.14 8.04
C SER A 286 -11.90 12.63 7.61
N TRP A 287 -10.84 12.12 8.25
CA TRP A 287 -9.46 12.46 7.91
C TRP A 287 -9.08 12.00 6.50
N LEU A 288 -9.44 10.77 6.12
CA LEU A 288 -9.11 10.19 4.83
C LEU A 288 -9.81 10.93 3.68
N SER A 289 -11.09 11.29 3.86
CA SER A 289 -11.87 12.11 2.91
C SER A 289 -11.21 13.46 2.66
N ALA A 290 -10.74 14.13 3.73
CA ALA A 290 -10.07 15.43 3.66
C ALA A 290 -8.67 15.40 3.00
N ARG A 291 -8.23 14.25 2.47
CA ARG A 291 -7.00 14.15 1.68
C ARG A 291 -7.20 14.45 0.20
N GLN A 292 -8.42 14.30 -0.33
CA GLN A 292 -8.68 14.55 -1.75
C GLN A 292 -8.97 16.03 -2.02
N TYR A 293 -8.16 16.68 -2.86
CA TYR A 293 -8.26 18.12 -3.09
C TYR A 293 -9.00 18.46 -4.39
N ALA A 294 -9.51 19.69 -4.44
CA ALA A 294 -10.06 20.31 -5.64
C ALA A 294 -9.40 21.69 -5.86
N PRO A 295 -9.09 22.06 -7.12
CA PRO A 295 -9.50 21.39 -8.35
C PRO A 295 -8.67 20.16 -8.73
N GLU A 296 -7.54 19.87 -8.07
CA GLU A 296 -6.54 18.91 -8.52
C GLU A 296 -7.08 17.50 -8.73
N GLY A 297 -7.89 16.99 -7.80
CA GLY A 297 -8.46 15.63 -7.81
C GLY A 297 -7.55 14.55 -7.24
N GLY A 298 -6.27 14.85 -7.02
CA GLY A 298 -5.30 13.99 -6.34
C GLY A 298 -5.40 14.03 -4.82
N PHE A 299 -4.57 13.24 -4.16
CA PHE A 299 -4.50 13.15 -2.70
C PHE A 299 -3.26 13.82 -2.13
N SER A 300 -3.41 14.49 -0.99
CA SER A 300 -2.31 14.89 -0.11
C SER A 300 -2.00 13.78 0.89
N GLY A 301 -0.76 13.73 1.38
CA GLY A 301 -0.35 12.73 2.37
C GLY A 301 -0.75 13.06 3.80
N ARG A 302 -0.88 14.36 4.11
CA ARG A 302 -1.17 14.88 5.45
C ARG A 302 -1.80 16.27 5.35
N THR A 303 -2.41 16.73 6.43
CA THR A 303 -3.16 18.00 6.48
C THR A 303 -2.30 19.18 6.05
N ASN A 304 -2.86 20.09 5.25
CA ASN A 304 -2.21 21.31 4.73
C ASN A 304 -0.92 21.07 3.91
N LYS A 305 -0.76 19.90 3.29
CA LYS A 305 0.32 19.63 2.32
C LYS A 305 -0.23 19.45 0.91
N LEU A 306 0.67 19.56 -0.07
CA LEU A 306 0.34 19.45 -1.48
C LEU A 306 -0.12 18.03 -1.83
N VAL A 307 -0.89 17.94 -2.92
CA VAL A 307 -1.16 16.67 -3.60
C VAL A 307 0.13 16.05 -4.15
N ASP A 308 0.17 14.72 -4.22
CA ASP A 308 1.26 13.95 -4.80
C ASP A 308 0.72 12.63 -5.38
N GLY A 309 1.17 12.30 -6.59
CA GLY A 309 0.81 11.11 -7.34
C GLY A 309 0.98 9.81 -6.57
N CYS A 310 1.97 9.67 -5.68
CA CYS A 310 2.15 8.42 -4.93
C CYS A 310 1.03 8.16 -3.92
N TYR A 311 0.38 9.21 -3.40
CA TYR A 311 -0.78 9.05 -2.51
C TYR A 311 -2.01 8.50 -3.24
N SER A 312 -1.99 8.40 -4.57
CA SER A 312 -2.98 7.63 -5.32
C SER A 312 -3.05 6.19 -4.84
N ALA A 313 -1.92 5.55 -4.53
CA ALA A 313 -1.91 4.22 -3.92
C ALA A 313 -2.10 4.27 -2.40
N TRP A 314 -1.36 5.14 -1.70
CA TRP A 314 -1.36 5.11 -0.23
C TRP A 314 -2.68 5.59 0.38
N VAL A 315 -3.21 6.71 -0.08
CA VAL A 315 -4.50 7.24 0.38
C VAL A 315 -5.64 6.59 -0.39
N GLY A 316 -5.54 6.51 -1.72
CA GLY A 316 -6.57 5.89 -2.55
C GLY A 316 -6.81 4.42 -2.21
N GLY A 317 -5.75 3.65 -1.93
CA GLY A 317 -5.84 2.24 -1.51
C GLY A 317 -6.50 2.04 -0.15
N CYS A 318 -6.44 3.02 0.76
CA CYS A 318 -7.13 2.92 2.05
C CYS A 318 -8.65 2.78 1.89
N TRP A 319 -9.22 3.33 0.82
CA TRP A 319 -10.66 3.24 0.58
C TRP A 319 -11.15 1.81 0.34
N ALA A 320 -10.30 0.91 -0.19
CA ALA A 320 -10.65 -0.51 -0.30
C ALA A 320 -10.94 -1.14 1.07
N PHE A 321 -10.13 -0.81 2.08
CA PHE A 321 -10.29 -1.30 3.45
C PHE A 321 -11.52 -0.69 4.13
N VAL A 322 -11.71 0.62 3.97
CA VAL A 322 -12.83 1.35 4.57
C VAL A 322 -14.16 0.94 3.96
N GLU A 323 -14.27 0.87 2.63
CA GLU A 323 -15.48 0.44 1.93
C GLU A 323 -15.84 -1.00 2.29
N ALA A 324 -14.85 -1.92 2.34
CA ALA A 324 -15.07 -3.29 2.79
C ALA A 324 -15.48 -3.38 4.27
N GLY A 325 -14.87 -2.58 5.15
CA GLY A 325 -15.23 -2.52 6.56
C GLY A 325 -16.64 -1.97 6.80
N ALA A 326 -17.07 -1.01 5.99
CA ALA A 326 -18.41 -0.42 6.08
C ALA A 326 -19.50 -1.32 5.48
N ASN A 327 -19.19 -2.05 4.40
CA ASN A 327 -20.12 -2.98 3.74
C ASN A 327 -20.21 -4.35 4.42
N GLY A 328 -19.18 -4.75 5.17
CA GLY A 328 -19.03 -6.11 5.70
C GLY A 328 -18.68 -7.15 4.64
N ALA A 329 -18.52 -8.42 5.05
CA ALA A 329 -18.22 -9.50 4.12
C ALA A 329 -19.35 -9.73 3.09
N GLU A 330 -18.98 -9.87 1.81
CA GLU A 330 -19.91 -10.04 0.68
C GLU A 330 -20.78 -11.30 0.80
N SER A 331 -20.25 -12.31 1.48
CA SER A 331 -20.82 -13.63 1.75
C SER A 331 -21.61 -13.71 3.06
N ALA A 332 -21.60 -12.67 3.89
CA ALA A 332 -22.33 -12.67 5.15
C ALA A 332 -23.82 -12.95 4.91
N ARG A 333 -24.38 -13.88 5.69
CA ARG A 333 -25.76 -14.41 5.57
C ARG A 333 -26.87 -13.39 5.91
N SER A 334 -26.57 -12.10 5.94
CA SER A 334 -27.58 -11.07 6.18
C SER A 334 -28.54 -10.98 5.00
N SER A 335 -29.84 -10.98 5.30
CA SER A 335 -30.90 -10.75 4.30
C SER A 335 -30.93 -9.31 3.78
N VAL A 336 -30.22 -8.38 4.44
CA VAL A 336 -30.11 -6.98 4.06
C VAL A 336 -28.63 -6.64 3.88
N LYS A 337 -28.23 -6.40 2.63
CA LYS A 337 -26.91 -5.87 2.29
C LYS A 337 -26.96 -4.36 2.29
N VAL A 338 -26.22 -3.73 3.19
CA VAL A 338 -26.00 -2.29 3.16
C VAL A 338 -24.76 -2.01 2.35
N ASN A 339 -24.90 -1.20 1.31
CA ASN A 339 -23.78 -0.72 0.53
C ASN A 339 -23.58 0.78 0.74
N VAL A 340 -22.36 1.22 1.01
CA VAL A 340 -22.01 2.64 1.14
C VAL A 340 -21.65 3.31 -0.18
N GLY A 341 -21.49 2.53 -1.26
CA GLY A 341 -21.01 2.99 -2.55
C GLY A 341 -19.58 3.54 -2.52
N SER A 342 -19.26 4.40 -3.49
CA SER A 342 -17.95 5.08 -3.54
C SER A 342 -17.89 6.19 -2.50
N MET A 343 -16.99 6.07 -1.54
CA MET A 343 -16.81 7.09 -0.48
C MET A 343 -15.83 8.22 -0.88
N TRP A 344 -15.29 8.15 -2.09
CA TRP A 344 -14.29 9.07 -2.62
C TRP A 344 -14.48 9.30 -4.12
N SER A 345 -13.85 10.35 -4.67
CA SER A 345 -14.00 10.71 -6.08
C SER A 345 -13.00 9.95 -6.95
N ARG A 346 -13.36 8.73 -7.35
CA ARG A 346 -12.59 7.89 -8.28
C ARG A 346 -12.30 8.62 -9.60
N LYS A 347 -13.31 9.30 -10.15
CA LYS A 347 -13.20 10.09 -11.40
C LYS A 347 -12.20 11.24 -11.29
N ALA A 348 -12.17 11.93 -10.14
CA ALA A 348 -11.20 13.00 -9.93
C ALA A 348 -9.77 12.47 -9.83
N LEU A 349 -9.55 11.30 -9.20
CA LEU A 349 -8.23 10.68 -9.17
C LEU A 349 -7.79 10.23 -10.57
N VAL A 350 -8.68 9.59 -11.35
CA VAL A 350 -8.39 9.22 -12.75
C VAL A 350 -7.97 10.45 -13.55
N ARG A 351 -8.68 11.58 -13.38
CA ARG A 351 -8.32 12.84 -14.01
C ARG A 351 -6.92 13.29 -13.59
N TYR A 352 -6.64 13.38 -12.28
CA TYR A 352 -5.34 13.78 -11.76
C TYR A 352 -4.20 12.91 -12.33
N THR A 353 -4.38 11.60 -12.34
CA THR A 353 -3.42 10.65 -12.90
C THR A 353 -3.14 10.93 -14.37
N LEU A 354 -4.19 10.98 -15.20
CA LEU A 354 -4.03 11.08 -16.65
C LEU A 354 -3.58 12.47 -17.10
N THR A 355 -3.96 13.55 -16.40
CA THR A 355 -3.64 14.91 -16.83
C THR A 355 -2.42 15.52 -16.14
N CYS A 356 -2.12 15.12 -14.89
CA CYS A 356 -1.10 15.77 -14.07
C CYS A 356 0.13 14.87 -13.84
N CYS A 357 -0.07 13.57 -13.66
CA CYS A 357 1.00 12.64 -13.30
C CYS A 357 1.73 12.03 -14.50
N GLN A 358 1.19 12.10 -15.71
CA GLN A 358 1.90 11.65 -16.91
C GLN A 358 3.00 12.63 -17.32
N SER A 359 4.21 12.11 -17.58
CA SER A 359 5.32 12.89 -18.13
C SER A 359 5.37 12.71 -19.66
N PRO A 360 5.50 13.78 -20.46
CA PRO A 360 5.56 13.68 -21.94
C PRO A 360 6.72 12.83 -22.49
N ARG A 361 7.74 12.55 -21.67
CA ARG A 361 8.89 11.71 -22.03
C ARG A 361 8.78 10.27 -21.51
N GLY A 362 7.61 9.89 -21.00
CA GLY A 362 7.40 8.64 -20.27
C GLY A 362 7.69 8.80 -18.78
N GLY A 363 7.30 7.78 -18.03
CA GLY A 363 7.17 7.74 -16.57
C GLY A 363 5.91 8.43 -16.03
N LEU A 364 5.57 8.14 -14.77
CA LEU A 364 4.66 8.95 -13.97
C LEU A 364 5.43 9.61 -12.82
N ARG A 365 4.90 10.74 -12.33
CA ARG A 365 5.57 11.65 -11.40
C ARG A 365 4.67 12.00 -10.21
N ASP A 366 5.28 12.64 -9.22
CA ASP A 366 4.60 13.29 -8.09
C ASP A 366 3.52 14.29 -8.57
N LYS A 367 3.96 15.37 -9.23
CA LYS A 367 3.10 16.47 -9.69
C LYS A 367 3.74 17.20 -10.88
N PRO A 368 3.01 18.07 -11.59
CA PRO A 368 3.60 18.92 -12.63
C PRO A 368 4.85 19.68 -12.14
N GLY A 369 5.88 19.74 -12.98
CA GLY A 369 7.17 20.33 -12.63
C GLY A 369 8.19 19.35 -12.04
N ILE A 370 7.78 18.15 -11.61
CA ILE A 370 8.68 17.12 -11.06
C ILE A 370 9.03 16.08 -12.13
N HIS A 371 10.27 15.57 -12.10
CA HIS A 371 10.69 14.49 -12.97
C HIS A 371 10.03 13.16 -12.58
N PRO A 372 9.69 12.30 -13.55
CA PRO A 372 9.18 10.97 -13.25
C PRO A 372 10.26 10.07 -12.65
N ASP A 373 9.84 9.10 -11.85
CA ASP A 373 10.70 8.06 -11.28
C ASP A 373 9.94 6.72 -11.15
N TYR A 374 10.64 5.67 -10.71
CA TYR A 374 10.08 4.31 -10.66
C TYR A 374 9.03 4.18 -9.55
N TYR A 375 9.27 4.85 -8.42
CA TYR A 375 8.37 4.84 -7.27
C TYR A 375 7.02 5.45 -7.64
N HIS A 376 7.01 6.68 -8.17
CA HIS A 376 5.79 7.35 -8.62
C HIS A 376 5.14 6.61 -9.79
N SER A 377 5.91 6.09 -10.74
CA SER A 377 5.35 5.29 -11.84
C SER A 377 4.55 4.09 -11.32
N ASN A 378 5.10 3.33 -10.37
CA ASN A 378 4.40 2.21 -9.76
C ASN A 378 3.16 2.68 -8.96
N TYR A 379 3.34 3.58 -7.99
CA TYR A 379 2.27 3.92 -7.06
C TYR A 379 1.15 4.76 -7.68
N VAL A 380 1.43 5.55 -8.72
CA VAL A 380 0.37 6.20 -9.50
C VAL A 380 -0.46 5.16 -10.27
N LEU A 381 0.18 4.14 -10.89
CA LEU A 381 -0.53 3.06 -11.58
C LEU A 381 -1.36 2.20 -10.62
N LEU A 382 -0.83 1.92 -9.42
CA LEU A 382 -1.58 1.20 -8.38
C LEU A 382 -2.80 1.99 -7.92
N GLY A 383 -2.65 3.31 -7.74
CA GLY A 383 -3.78 4.19 -7.44
C GLY A 383 -4.79 4.30 -8.59
N LEU A 384 -4.32 4.26 -9.85
CA LEU A 384 -5.20 4.18 -11.01
C LEU A 384 -5.99 2.87 -11.00
N SER A 385 -5.32 1.74 -10.74
CA SER A 385 -5.97 0.44 -10.57
C SER A 385 -7.02 0.51 -9.46
N ALA A 386 -6.69 1.16 -8.34
CA ALA A 386 -7.60 1.37 -7.22
C ALA A 386 -8.86 2.17 -7.61
N ALA A 387 -8.72 3.20 -8.46
CA ALA A 387 -9.86 3.99 -8.93
C ALA A 387 -10.75 3.23 -9.93
N GLN A 388 -10.15 2.33 -10.72
CA GLN A 388 -10.81 1.60 -11.81
C GLN A 388 -11.46 0.27 -11.38
N HIS A 389 -11.23 -0.15 -10.13
CA HIS A 389 -11.76 -1.39 -9.57
C HIS A 389 -12.35 -1.15 -8.18
N TYR A 390 -13.47 -1.82 -7.91
CA TYR A 390 -14.06 -1.91 -6.58
C TYR A 390 -13.52 -3.17 -5.90
N TYR A 391 -13.01 -3.03 -4.68
CA TYR A 391 -12.47 -4.15 -3.89
C TYR A 391 -13.44 -4.50 -2.78
N TYR A 392 -13.65 -5.79 -2.58
CA TYR A 392 -14.52 -6.30 -1.52
C TYR A 392 -13.92 -7.54 -0.87
N TYR A 393 -14.36 -7.79 0.36
CA TYR A 393 -13.94 -8.92 1.16
C TYR A 393 -14.97 -10.04 1.06
N ASP A 394 -14.53 -11.26 0.72
CA ASP A 394 -15.36 -12.47 0.62
C ASP A 394 -14.78 -13.58 1.52
N ASP A 395 -15.46 -13.83 2.65
CA ASP A 395 -14.99 -14.78 3.68
C ASP A 395 -14.95 -16.24 3.21
N ARG A 396 -15.62 -16.56 2.10
CA ARG A 396 -15.63 -17.92 1.53
C ARG A 396 -14.26 -18.34 1.01
N GLY A 397 -13.37 -17.38 0.77
CA GLY A 397 -12.02 -17.62 0.25
C GLY A 397 -10.94 -17.91 1.29
N GLY A 398 -11.12 -17.51 2.56
CA GLY A 398 -10.02 -17.47 3.55
C GLY A 398 -9.95 -18.64 4.51
N SER A 399 -11.10 -19.17 4.92
CA SER A 399 -11.18 -20.24 5.93
C SER A 399 -11.40 -21.60 5.27
N ALA A 400 -10.39 -22.12 4.58
CA ALA A 400 -10.36 -23.56 4.34
C ALA A 400 -10.23 -24.25 5.71
N LEU A 401 -11.06 -25.27 5.99
CA LEU A 401 -10.92 -26.06 7.23
C LEU A 401 -9.46 -26.51 7.39
N GLY A 402 -8.83 -26.16 8.51
CA GLY A 402 -7.44 -26.52 8.81
C GLY A 402 -6.37 -25.48 8.43
N ASP A 403 -6.76 -24.26 8.03
CA ASP A 403 -5.80 -23.16 7.85
C ASP A 403 -5.19 -22.75 9.20
N LYS A 404 -3.90 -23.06 9.39
CA LYS A 404 -3.14 -22.69 10.59
C LYS A 404 -2.48 -21.32 10.49
N SER A 405 -2.52 -20.66 9.34
CA SER A 405 -1.92 -19.34 9.20
C SER A 405 -2.86 -18.25 9.72
N PRO A 406 -2.42 -17.34 10.61
CA PRO A 406 -3.27 -16.26 11.11
C PRO A 406 -3.57 -15.19 10.06
N PHE A 407 -2.98 -15.29 8.86
CA PHE A 407 -3.08 -14.29 7.80
C PHE A 407 -4.14 -14.62 6.74
N GLY A 408 -5.07 -15.55 7.02
CA GLY A 408 -6.08 -16.02 6.07
C GLY A 408 -6.93 -14.89 5.46
N HIS A 409 -7.22 -13.85 6.24
CA HIS A 409 -7.99 -12.67 5.82
C HIS A 409 -7.35 -11.91 4.66
N GLY A 410 -6.02 -11.95 4.54
CA GLY A 410 -5.28 -11.38 3.42
C GLY A 410 -5.66 -11.96 2.05
N PHE A 411 -6.22 -13.17 2.00
CA PHE A 411 -6.52 -13.90 0.76
C PHE A 411 -8.02 -13.91 0.39
N CYS A 412 -8.84 -13.21 1.18
CA CYS A 412 -10.29 -13.07 0.99
C CYS A 412 -10.67 -11.92 0.04
N TRP A 413 -9.70 -11.18 -0.49
CA TRP A 413 -9.99 -10.01 -1.30
C TRP A 413 -10.38 -10.40 -2.73
N ARG A 414 -11.37 -9.69 -3.26
CA ARG A 414 -11.86 -9.81 -4.63
C ARG A 414 -12.03 -8.42 -5.23
N ALA A 415 -12.20 -8.37 -6.54
CA ALA A 415 -12.41 -7.12 -7.26
C ALA A 415 -13.57 -7.23 -8.25
N SER A 416 -14.23 -6.10 -8.48
CA SER A 416 -15.23 -5.88 -9.52
C SER A 416 -14.82 -4.67 -10.37
N ARG A 417 -15.23 -4.66 -11.64
CA ARG A 417 -15.06 -3.50 -12.52
C ARG A 417 -16.05 -2.38 -12.22
N ASN A 418 -17.10 -2.68 -11.48
CA ASN A 418 -18.18 -1.75 -11.17
C ASN A 418 -18.22 -1.51 -9.66
N VAL A 419 -18.58 -0.30 -9.25
CA VAL A 419 -18.83 0.02 -7.83
C VAL A 419 -20.30 -0.20 -7.53
N PRO A 420 -20.67 -0.90 -6.45
CA PRO A 420 -22.08 -1.01 -6.06
C PRO A 420 -22.65 0.37 -5.69
N LYS A 421 -23.91 0.63 -6.03
CA LYS A 421 -24.59 1.88 -5.61
C LYS A 421 -24.95 1.82 -4.12
N PRO A 422 -25.01 2.96 -3.43
CA PRO A 422 -25.45 2.99 -2.04
C PRO A 422 -26.85 2.39 -1.87
N SER A 423 -27.03 1.58 -0.83
CA SER A 423 -28.35 1.06 -0.45
C SER A 423 -29.18 2.17 0.20
N SER A 424 -30.50 2.16 0.00
CA SER A 424 -31.39 3.01 0.81
C SER A 424 -31.45 2.47 2.25
N GLY A 425 -31.96 3.28 3.20
CA GLY A 425 -32.04 2.90 4.63
C GLY A 425 -32.81 1.60 4.91
N ASP A 426 -33.61 1.12 3.97
CA ASP A 426 -34.41 -0.10 4.06
C ASP A 426 -33.74 -1.31 3.38
N GLY A 427 -32.51 -1.14 2.84
CA GLY A 427 -31.81 -2.15 2.03
C GLY A 427 -32.24 -2.18 0.56
N ASP A 428 -33.35 -1.52 0.23
CA ASP A 428 -33.87 -1.35 -1.13
C ASP A 428 -33.12 -0.22 -1.84
N GLY A 429 -31.86 -0.48 -2.17
CA GLY A 429 -31.05 0.32 -3.08
C GLY A 429 -30.00 -0.61 -3.66
N GLY A 430 -29.93 -0.65 -4.98
CA GLY A 430 -29.18 -1.69 -5.67
C GLY A 430 -28.92 -1.33 -7.12
N GLY A 431 -27.81 -1.83 -7.61
CA GLY A 431 -27.30 -1.56 -8.95
C GLY A 431 -25.80 -1.26 -8.90
N TRP A 432 -25.23 -1.09 -10.08
CA TRP A 432 -23.81 -0.87 -10.26
C TRP A 432 -23.59 0.52 -10.86
N GLU A 433 -22.65 1.28 -10.32
CA GLU A 433 -22.00 2.38 -11.03
C GLU A 433 -21.00 1.77 -12.02
N GLU A 434 -21.36 1.86 -13.29
CA GLU A 434 -20.53 1.47 -14.43
C GLU A 434 -19.73 2.66 -14.96
N GLY A 435 -18.77 2.40 -15.85
CA GLY A 435 -18.04 3.48 -16.53
C GLY A 435 -17.02 4.19 -15.65
N LEU A 436 -16.39 3.49 -14.70
CA LEU A 436 -15.23 4.00 -13.95
C LEU A 436 -14.06 4.36 -14.87
N VAL A 437 -14.02 3.76 -16.06
CA VAL A 437 -13.04 4.01 -17.12
C VAL A 437 -13.79 4.59 -18.32
N GLN A 438 -13.31 5.71 -18.87
CA GLN A 438 -13.91 6.31 -20.07
C GLN A 438 -13.60 5.51 -21.34
N ARG A 439 -12.38 4.96 -21.43
CA ARG A 439 -11.96 4.08 -22.52
C ARG A 439 -11.31 2.83 -21.96
N GLU A 440 -11.78 1.65 -22.34
CA GLU A 440 -11.24 0.38 -21.80
C GLU A 440 -9.74 0.17 -22.08
N GLU A 441 -9.18 0.84 -23.09
CA GLU A 441 -7.73 0.89 -23.32
C GLU A 441 -6.93 1.55 -22.20
N ASP A 442 -7.55 2.42 -21.40
CA ASP A 442 -6.93 3.07 -20.24
C ASP A 442 -7.02 2.20 -18.98
N ARG A 443 -7.57 0.98 -19.07
CA ARG A 443 -7.72 0.08 -17.94
C ARG A 443 -6.38 -0.59 -17.62
N VAL A 444 -5.90 -0.39 -16.39
CA VAL A 444 -4.73 -1.09 -15.86
C VAL A 444 -5.14 -2.40 -15.18
N GLY A 445 -4.19 -3.33 -15.05
CA GLY A 445 -4.38 -4.60 -14.36
C GLY A 445 -4.76 -4.43 -12.89
N THR A 446 -5.67 -5.27 -12.42
CA THR A 446 -6.15 -5.27 -11.03
C THR A 446 -5.04 -5.61 -10.05
N GLN A 447 -4.79 -4.73 -9.09
CA GLN A 447 -3.80 -4.94 -8.02
C GLN A 447 -4.48 -5.36 -6.71
N HIS A 448 -3.88 -6.26 -5.95
CA HIS A 448 -4.38 -6.69 -4.65
C HIS A 448 -4.30 -5.54 -3.63
N PRO A 449 -5.38 -5.21 -2.90
CA PRO A 449 -5.44 -4.01 -2.05
C PRO A 449 -4.50 -4.08 -0.84
N VAL A 450 -4.28 -5.28 -0.28
CA VAL A 450 -3.30 -5.50 0.80
C VAL A 450 -1.86 -5.65 0.30
N PHE A 451 -1.62 -6.53 -0.67
CA PHE A 451 -0.26 -6.94 -1.05
C PHE A 451 0.40 -6.07 -2.14
N ASN A 452 -0.34 -5.20 -2.83
CA ASN A 452 0.17 -4.33 -3.89
C ASN A 452 0.91 -5.09 -5.02
N ILE A 453 0.40 -6.27 -5.39
CA ILE A 453 0.83 -7.12 -6.52
C ILE A 453 -0.40 -7.49 -7.37
N PRO A 454 -0.28 -8.05 -8.59
CA PRO A 454 -1.44 -8.47 -9.37
C PRO A 454 -2.36 -9.40 -8.57
N LEU A 455 -3.66 -9.10 -8.58
CA LEU A 455 -4.67 -9.88 -7.86
C LEU A 455 -4.67 -11.33 -8.36
N GLY A 456 -4.49 -12.28 -7.45
CA GLY A 456 -4.40 -13.72 -7.72
C GLY A 456 -2.97 -14.28 -7.63
N ALA A 457 -1.93 -13.44 -7.71
CA ALA A 457 -0.55 -13.87 -7.51
C ALA A 457 -0.32 -14.39 -6.08
N GLU A 458 -0.94 -13.75 -5.09
CA GLU A 458 -0.90 -14.15 -3.68
C GLU A 458 -1.48 -15.55 -3.46
N ALA A 459 -2.61 -15.87 -4.12
CA ALA A 459 -3.29 -17.14 -3.95
C ALA A 459 -2.46 -18.29 -4.55
N GLN A 460 -1.81 -18.07 -5.70
CA GLN A 460 -0.93 -19.07 -6.32
C GLN A 460 0.32 -19.32 -5.48
N LEU A 461 0.94 -18.27 -4.93
CA LEU A 461 2.09 -18.41 -4.04
C LEU A 461 1.73 -19.20 -2.77
N ARG A 462 0.60 -18.88 -2.16
CA ARG A 462 0.10 -19.60 -0.99
C ARG A 462 -0.17 -21.07 -1.28
N ALA A 463 -0.79 -21.37 -2.42
CA ALA A 463 -1.06 -22.75 -2.83
C ALA A 463 0.24 -23.57 -2.94
N TRP A 464 1.29 -22.98 -3.50
CA TRP A 464 2.60 -23.62 -3.57
C TRP A 464 3.20 -23.92 -2.18
N TRP A 465 3.21 -22.95 -1.26
CA TRP A 465 3.76 -23.18 0.09
C TRP A 465 3.02 -24.28 0.85
N ARG A 466 1.69 -24.33 0.70
CA ARG A 466 0.86 -25.39 1.31
C ARG A 466 1.21 -26.76 0.76
N LEU A 467 1.38 -26.88 -0.56
CA LEU A 467 1.80 -28.14 -1.18
C LEU A 467 3.21 -28.53 -0.72
N ALA A 468 4.17 -27.59 -0.75
CA ALA A 468 5.54 -27.82 -0.38
C ALA A 468 5.67 -28.40 1.04
N ARG A 469 4.86 -27.91 2.00
CA ARG A 469 4.80 -28.44 3.37
C ARG A 469 4.19 -29.84 3.47
N GLN A 470 3.17 -30.15 2.66
CA GLN A 470 2.55 -31.49 2.65
C GLN A 470 3.47 -32.56 2.04
N THR A 471 4.36 -32.15 1.13
CA THR A 471 5.31 -33.05 0.47
C THR A 471 6.65 -33.17 1.20
N ALA A 472 6.88 -32.38 2.25
CA ALA A 472 8.07 -32.52 3.09
C ALA A 472 7.95 -33.83 3.89
N PRO A 473 8.95 -34.73 3.84
CA PRO A 473 8.90 -35.99 4.58
C PRO A 473 8.74 -35.72 6.08
N ASP A 474 7.74 -36.36 6.70
CA ASP A 474 7.45 -36.28 8.13
C ASP A 474 8.71 -36.58 8.97
N GLY A 475 9.36 -35.52 9.44
CA GLY A 475 10.62 -35.61 10.19
C GLY A 475 11.62 -34.50 9.89
N GLU A 476 11.53 -33.86 8.72
CA GLU A 476 12.27 -32.64 8.39
C GLU A 476 11.28 -31.47 8.28
N ALA A 477 11.03 -30.81 9.41
CA ALA A 477 10.42 -29.49 9.40
C ALA A 477 11.36 -28.51 8.67
N ALA A 478 11.29 -28.47 7.34
CA ALA A 478 12.09 -27.62 6.45
C ALA A 478 13.48 -27.30 7.05
N SER A 479 14.26 -28.36 7.32
CA SER A 479 15.64 -28.22 7.76
C SER A 479 16.53 -28.20 6.52
N ASP A 480 16.63 -27.01 5.92
CA ASP A 480 17.87 -26.48 5.33
C ASP A 480 17.75 -24.97 5.07
#